data_AF-U3JEY3-F1
#
_entry.id   AF-U3JEY3-F1
#
_cell.length_a   1.000
_cell.length_b   1.000
_cell.length_c   1.000
_cell.angle_alpha   90.00
_cell.angle_beta   90.00
_cell.angle_gamma   90.00
#
_symmetry.space_group_name_H-M   'P 1'
#
loop_
_entity.id
_entity.type
_entity.pdbx_description
1 polymer ?
#
loop_
_entity_poly.entity_id
_entity_poly.type
_entity_poly.pdbx_seq_one_letter_code
_entity_poly.pdbx_strand_id
1 'polypeptide(L)'
;QGCHFRAPFSVRSMKRKAMFTCPFSGDCHITKDNRRHCQACRLKRCLDIGMMKEFILTDEEVQRKREMILKRKEEEALKESLKPKLSEEQQKVIDVLLEAHRKTYDPTYADFTKFRPPVRSNPSSRGAPKSSSLLTQDLSSEDSSDLFGFSTFPDSAEPAPFPGLEEQDESSSMNLEFSQLSMLPHLADLVSYSIQKVIGFAKMIPGFRDLSAEDQIVLLKCSAIEVIMLRSNQSFTLEDMSWTCGSSDFKYRVSDVTQAGHSMDLLEPLVKFQVGLKKLNLHEEEHVLLMALQERLSEVLQSYIRARHPPPGSRLLYAKMIQKLADLRSLNEEHSRQYRCLSFQPEHSMQLTPLVLEVFGNEIS
;
A
#
# COMPACT_ATOMS: atom_id res chain seq x y z
N GLN A 1 -5.22 39.31 -34.22
CA GLN A 1 -5.29 38.17 -35.16
C GLN A 1 -6.61 37.42 -34.94
N GLY A 2 -7.21 36.80 -35.97
CA GLY A 2 -8.14 35.66 -35.75
C GLY A 2 -9.67 35.85 -35.75
N CYS A 3 -10.25 36.84 -36.44
CA CYS A 3 -11.73 36.92 -36.55
C CYS A 3 -12.33 35.96 -37.60
N HIS A 4 -12.79 34.79 -37.14
CA HIS A 4 -13.77 33.90 -37.79
C HIS A 4 -13.62 33.58 -39.30
N PHE A 5 -12.67 32.70 -39.65
CA PHE A 5 -12.54 32.03 -40.96
C PHE A 5 -13.74 31.15 -41.40
N ARG A 6 -14.90 31.21 -40.74
CA ARG A 6 -16.07 30.32 -40.99
C ARG A 6 -17.43 31.01 -40.89
N ALA A 7 -17.59 32.18 -41.51
CA ALA A 7 -18.93 32.75 -41.73
C ALA A 7 -19.66 31.98 -42.87
N PRO A 8 -20.77 31.25 -42.61
CA PRO A 8 -21.38 30.37 -43.62
C PRO A 8 -21.86 31.11 -44.89
N PHE A 9 -22.25 32.38 -44.75
CA PHE A 9 -22.60 33.26 -45.87
C PHE A 9 -21.41 33.46 -46.83
N SER A 10 -20.23 33.80 -46.29
CA SER A 10 -19.04 34.08 -47.09
C SER A 10 -18.55 32.82 -47.82
N VAL A 11 -18.50 31.69 -47.09
CA VAL A 11 -18.13 30.38 -47.64
C VAL A 11 -19.07 29.95 -48.78
N ARG A 12 -20.39 30.05 -48.59
CA ARG A 12 -21.37 29.68 -49.64
C ARG A 12 -21.28 30.59 -50.86
N SER A 13 -21.12 31.89 -50.64
CA SER A 13 -21.06 32.88 -51.73
C SER A 13 -19.80 32.72 -52.57
N MET A 14 -18.64 32.53 -51.94
CA MET A 14 -17.38 32.31 -52.65
C MET A 14 -17.31 30.95 -53.36
N LYS A 15 -17.80 29.86 -52.75
CA LYS A 15 -17.88 28.54 -53.42
C LYS A 15 -18.75 28.59 -54.68
N ARG A 16 -19.92 29.22 -54.60
CA ARG A 16 -20.90 29.26 -55.69
C ARG A 16 -20.63 30.37 -56.73
N LYS A 17 -19.54 31.14 -56.59
CA LYS A 17 -19.27 32.36 -57.38
C LYS A 17 -20.49 33.30 -57.43
N ALA A 18 -21.18 33.46 -56.30
CA ALA A 18 -22.44 34.18 -56.23
C ALA A 18 -22.24 35.67 -56.57
N MET A 19 -22.88 36.13 -57.64
CA MET A 19 -22.91 37.54 -58.03
C MET A 19 -24.08 38.22 -57.32
N PHE A 20 -23.80 39.32 -56.63
CA PHE A 20 -24.80 40.12 -55.94
C PHE A 20 -24.70 41.57 -56.41
N THR A 21 -25.83 42.16 -56.80
CA THR A 21 -25.94 43.59 -57.08
C THR A 21 -26.32 44.33 -55.80
N CYS A 22 -25.78 45.53 -55.59
CA CYS A 22 -26.25 46.39 -54.52
C CYS A 22 -27.59 47.04 -54.94
N PRO A 23 -28.67 46.97 -54.14
CA PRO A 23 -29.91 47.70 -54.42
C PRO A 23 -29.84 49.19 -54.03
N PHE A 24 -28.65 49.67 -53.64
CA PHE A 24 -28.33 51.04 -53.23
C PHE A 24 -27.06 51.51 -53.97
N SER A 25 -26.34 52.50 -53.43
CA SER A 25 -25.13 53.14 -53.96
C SER A 25 -23.83 52.29 -53.98
N GLY A 26 -23.84 51.06 -53.47
CA GLY A 26 -22.65 50.16 -53.50
C GLY A 26 -21.66 50.29 -52.33
N ASP A 27 -21.95 51.17 -51.37
CA ASP A 27 -21.09 51.60 -50.24
C ASP A 27 -21.72 51.33 -48.85
N CYS A 28 -22.77 50.52 -48.76
CA CYS A 28 -23.56 50.32 -47.55
C CYS A 28 -22.71 49.93 -46.32
N HIS A 29 -22.80 50.72 -45.24
CA HIS A 29 -22.11 50.43 -43.98
C HIS A 29 -22.70 49.23 -43.23
N ILE A 30 -22.06 48.07 -43.33
CA ILE A 30 -22.55 46.79 -42.76
C ILE A 30 -22.35 46.68 -41.24
N THR A 31 -23.44 46.45 -40.49
CA THR A 31 -23.50 46.22 -39.03
C THR A 31 -24.13 44.87 -38.67
N LYS A 32 -24.19 44.52 -37.38
CA LYS A 32 -24.80 43.25 -36.89
C LYS A 32 -26.27 43.09 -37.34
N ASP A 33 -26.99 44.20 -37.38
CA ASP A 33 -28.44 44.23 -37.58
C ASP A 33 -28.76 44.44 -39.07
N ASN A 34 -28.00 45.29 -39.76
CA ASN A 34 -28.29 45.60 -41.16
C ASN A 34 -27.66 44.62 -42.19
N ARG A 35 -26.74 43.72 -41.79
CA ARG A 35 -26.04 42.73 -42.66
C ARG A 35 -26.91 41.77 -43.49
N ARG A 36 -28.24 41.85 -43.43
CA ARG A 36 -29.15 41.09 -44.31
C ARG A 36 -29.66 41.92 -45.50
N HIS A 37 -29.65 43.25 -45.42
CA HIS A 37 -30.26 44.15 -46.42
C HIS A 37 -29.45 44.30 -47.71
N CYS A 38 -28.12 44.14 -47.66
CA CYS A 38 -27.28 44.16 -48.86
C CYS A 38 -26.26 43.02 -48.83
N GLN A 39 -26.43 42.05 -49.73
CA GLN A 39 -25.53 40.89 -49.87
C GLN A 39 -24.23 41.27 -50.60
N ALA A 40 -24.30 42.22 -51.55
CA ALA A 40 -23.15 42.72 -52.31
C ALA A 40 -22.12 43.44 -51.42
N CYS A 41 -22.51 44.51 -50.73
CA CYS A 41 -21.62 45.25 -49.82
C CYS A 41 -21.15 44.39 -48.63
N ARG A 42 -21.92 43.38 -48.22
CA ARG A 42 -21.49 42.40 -47.23
C ARG A 42 -20.41 41.45 -47.75
N LEU A 43 -20.55 40.92 -48.96
CA LEU A 43 -19.50 40.08 -49.56
C LEU A 43 -18.23 40.91 -49.81
N LYS A 44 -18.38 42.14 -50.34
CA LYS A 44 -17.28 43.11 -50.49
C LYS A 44 -16.54 43.30 -49.16
N ARG A 45 -17.23 43.70 -48.09
CA ARG A 45 -16.62 43.86 -46.76
C ARG A 45 -15.98 42.58 -46.22
N CYS A 46 -16.51 41.39 -46.55
CA CYS A 46 -15.86 40.13 -46.19
C CYS A 46 -14.52 39.91 -46.92
N LEU A 47 -14.41 40.31 -48.19
CA LEU A 47 -13.15 40.27 -48.94
C LEU A 47 -12.18 41.35 -48.42
N ASP A 48 -12.67 42.56 -48.16
CA ASP A 48 -11.87 43.70 -47.67
C ASP A 48 -11.19 43.41 -46.31
N ILE A 49 -11.83 42.62 -45.43
CA ILE A 49 -11.22 42.16 -44.16
C ILE A 49 -10.30 40.93 -44.32
N GLY A 50 -9.98 40.53 -45.55
CA GLY A 50 -9.04 39.45 -45.85
C GLY A 50 -9.61 38.03 -45.87
N MET A 51 -10.92 37.84 -46.10
CA MET A 51 -11.45 36.48 -46.35
C MET A 51 -11.04 35.97 -47.72
N MET A 52 -9.93 35.22 -47.76
CA MET A 52 -9.41 34.57 -48.96
C MET A 52 -10.17 33.28 -49.32
N LYS A 53 -10.41 33.07 -50.62
CA LYS A 53 -11.13 31.90 -51.16
C LYS A 53 -10.29 30.63 -51.07
N GLU A 54 -8.98 30.79 -51.14
CA GLU A 54 -7.92 29.78 -51.15
C GLU A 54 -7.90 28.96 -49.85
N PHE A 55 -8.48 29.50 -48.77
CA PHE A 55 -8.61 28.84 -47.46
C PHE A 55 -9.99 28.21 -47.23
N ILE A 56 -10.89 28.25 -48.23
CA ILE A 56 -12.18 27.57 -48.20
C ILE A 56 -12.00 26.14 -48.69
N LEU A 57 -12.08 25.18 -47.76
CA LEU A 57 -11.97 23.75 -48.05
C LEU A 57 -12.90 23.34 -49.20
N THR A 58 -12.37 22.64 -50.21
CA THR A 58 -13.15 22.05 -51.31
C THR A 58 -14.14 21.00 -50.78
N ASP A 59 -15.11 20.59 -51.59
CA ASP A 59 -16.06 19.56 -51.15
C ASP A 59 -15.37 18.19 -50.94
N GLU A 60 -14.33 17.89 -51.75
CA GLU A 60 -13.44 16.74 -51.54
C GLU A 60 -12.63 16.83 -50.23
N GLU A 61 -12.12 18.00 -49.87
CA GLU A 61 -11.38 18.20 -48.61
C GLU A 61 -12.28 18.11 -47.38
N VAL A 62 -13.53 18.56 -47.50
CA VAL A 62 -14.57 18.35 -46.47
C VAL A 62 -14.91 16.86 -46.36
N GLN A 63 -15.02 16.16 -47.49
CA GLN A 63 -15.31 14.73 -47.53
C GLN A 63 -14.18 13.90 -46.93
N ARG A 64 -12.92 14.11 -47.36
CA ARG A 64 -11.72 13.49 -46.75
C ARG A 64 -11.64 13.76 -45.24
N LYS A 65 -12.00 14.96 -44.77
CA LYS A 65 -12.05 15.26 -43.33
C LYS A 65 -13.17 14.51 -42.60
N ARG A 66 -14.32 14.26 -43.23
CA ARG A 66 -15.38 13.42 -42.64
C ARG A 66 -14.94 11.96 -42.53
N GLU A 67 -14.33 11.42 -43.58
CA GLU A 67 -13.80 10.05 -43.61
C GLU A 67 -12.72 9.83 -42.55
N MET A 68 -11.76 10.76 -42.41
CA MET A 68 -10.77 10.70 -41.32
C MET A 68 -11.40 10.73 -39.92
N ILE A 69 -12.47 11.52 -39.72
CA ILE A 69 -13.20 11.57 -38.43
C ILE A 69 -13.96 10.26 -38.18
N LEU A 70 -14.58 9.69 -39.21
CA LEU A 70 -15.31 8.43 -39.11
C LEU A 70 -14.35 7.29 -38.76
N LYS A 71 -13.26 7.15 -39.52
CA LYS A 71 -12.21 6.17 -39.29
C LYS A 71 -11.61 6.30 -37.89
N ARG A 72 -11.32 7.51 -37.42
CA ARG A 72 -10.83 7.74 -36.06
C ARG A 72 -11.84 7.29 -34.99
N LYS A 73 -13.15 7.52 -35.21
CA LYS A 73 -14.19 7.04 -34.28
C LYS A 73 -14.30 5.51 -34.28
N GLU A 74 -14.14 4.88 -35.44
CA GLU A 74 -14.11 3.41 -35.56
C GLU A 74 -12.86 2.83 -34.87
N GLU A 75 -11.69 3.43 -35.06
CA GLU A 75 -10.44 3.08 -34.36
C GLU A 75 -10.57 3.28 -32.84
N GLU A 76 -11.17 4.39 -32.38
CA GLU A 76 -11.44 4.64 -30.95
C GLU A 76 -12.47 3.65 -30.37
N ALA A 77 -13.54 3.32 -31.10
CA ALA A 77 -14.55 2.34 -30.67
C ALA A 77 -14.01 0.90 -30.65
N LEU A 78 -13.19 0.52 -31.63
CA LEU A 78 -12.51 -0.77 -31.67
C LEU A 78 -11.48 -0.88 -30.53
N LYS A 79 -10.76 0.21 -30.23
CA LYS A 79 -9.85 0.27 -29.08
C LYS A 79 -10.59 0.15 -27.74
N GLU A 80 -11.81 0.69 -27.64
CA GLU A 80 -12.66 0.58 -26.47
C GLU A 80 -13.28 -0.82 -26.30
N SER A 81 -13.64 -1.49 -27.40
CA SER A 81 -14.15 -2.87 -27.36
C SER A 81 -13.05 -3.90 -27.07
N LEU A 82 -11.81 -3.63 -27.50
CA LEU A 82 -10.62 -4.43 -27.18
C LEU A 82 -10.08 -4.21 -25.76
N LYS A 83 -10.62 -3.28 -24.97
CA LYS A 83 -10.21 -3.15 -23.57
C LYS A 83 -10.63 -4.40 -22.78
N PRO A 84 -9.72 -5.02 -22.03
CA PRO A 84 -10.07 -6.13 -21.14
C PRO A 84 -11.07 -5.66 -20.09
N LYS A 85 -12.13 -6.45 -19.89
CA LYS A 85 -13.18 -6.25 -18.89
C LYS A 85 -13.28 -7.51 -18.04
N LEU A 86 -13.60 -7.33 -16.77
CA LEU A 86 -13.93 -8.44 -15.87
C LEU A 86 -15.27 -9.06 -16.29
N SER A 87 -15.42 -10.37 -16.16
CA SER A 87 -16.74 -11.00 -16.25
C SER A 87 -17.58 -10.66 -15.01
N GLU A 88 -18.90 -10.88 -15.08
CA GLU A 88 -19.75 -10.67 -13.90
C GLU A 88 -19.38 -11.61 -12.75
N GLU A 89 -19.00 -12.84 -13.05
CA GLU A 89 -18.54 -13.84 -12.06
C GLU A 89 -17.23 -13.37 -11.41
N GLN A 90 -16.28 -12.87 -12.20
CA GLN A 90 -15.02 -12.31 -11.70
C GLN A 90 -15.28 -11.11 -10.76
N GLN A 91 -16.19 -10.21 -11.13
CA GLN A 91 -16.55 -9.07 -10.28
C GLN A 91 -17.25 -9.53 -8.98
N LYS A 92 -18.23 -10.45 -9.06
CA LYS A 92 -18.91 -11.02 -7.88
C LYS A 92 -17.93 -11.65 -6.89
N VAL A 93 -16.91 -12.37 -7.38
CA VAL A 93 -15.85 -12.95 -6.53
C VAL A 93 -15.02 -11.88 -5.84
N ILE A 94 -14.63 -10.82 -6.55
CA ILE A 94 -13.90 -9.69 -5.98
C ILE A 94 -14.72 -8.99 -4.90
N ASP A 95 -16.00 -8.74 -5.16
CA ASP A 95 -16.90 -8.07 -4.22
C ASP A 95 -17.06 -8.86 -2.92
N VAL A 96 -17.17 -10.20 -3.00
CA VAL A 96 -17.21 -11.08 -1.83
C VAL A 96 -15.89 -11.04 -1.03
N LEU A 97 -14.74 -11.04 -1.71
CA LEU A 97 -13.42 -10.97 -1.04
C LEU A 97 -13.16 -9.60 -0.39
N LEU A 98 -13.60 -8.50 -1.02
CA LEU A 98 -13.58 -7.17 -0.41
C LEU A 98 -14.44 -7.11 0.85
N GLU A 99 -15.67 -7.61 0.78
CA GLU A 99 -16.60 -7.62 1.92
C GLU A 99 -16.07 -8.51 3.07
N ALA A 100 -15.52 -9.67 2.74
CA ALA A 100 -14.83 -10.54 3.69
C ALA A 100 -13.65 -9.83 4.37
N HIS A 101 -12.85 -9.09 3.60
CA HIS A 101 -11.72 -8.35 4.13
C HIS A 101 -12.18 -7.22 5.07
N ARG A 102 -13.11 -6.36 4.63
CA ARG A 102 -13.60 -5.21 5.42
C ARG A 102 -14.34 -5.61 6.70
N LYS A 103 -15.00 -6.78 6.72
CA LYS A 103 -15.59 -7.35 7.94
C LYS A 103 -14.58 -7.95 8.91
N THR A 104 -13.36 -8.23 8.46
CA THR A 104 -12.37 -8.98 9.25
C THR A 104 -11.09 -8.19 9.52
N TYR A 105 -10.88 -7.06 8.87
CA TYR A 105 -9.80 -6.13 9.15
C TYR A 105 -10.37 -4.80 9.64
N ASP A 106 -10.00 -4.42 10.87
CA ASP A 106 -10.32 -3.13 11.46
C ASP A 106 -9.03 -2.28 11.47
N PRO A 107 -8.94 -1.19 10.69
CA PRO A 107 -7.76 -0.33 10.67
C PRO A 107 -7.56 0.45 11.98
N THR A 108 -8.58 0.55 12.84
CA THR A 108 -8.49 1.22 14.14
C THR A 108 -8.02 0.30 15.26
N TYR A 109 -8.04 -1.03 15.04
CA TYR A 109 -7.73 -2.06 16.04
C TYR A 109 -8.52 -1.90 17.36
N ALA A 110 -9.75 -1.39 17.31
CA ALA A 110 -10.57 -1.09 18.50
C ALA A 110 -10.81 -2.33 19.38
N ASP A 111 -11.01 -3.50 18.74
CA ASP A 111 -11.15 -4.80 19.41
C ASP A 111 -9.89 -5.24 20.18
N PHE A 112 -8.71 -4.74 19.82
CA PHE A 112 -7.43 -5.17 20.37
C PHE A 112 -7.12 -4.59 21.76
N THR A 113 -7.92 -3.63 22.23
CA THR A 113 -7.82 -3.00 23.56
C THR A 113 -7.98 -3.96 24.75
N LYS A 114 -8.41 -5.22 24.51
CA LYS A 114 -8.65 -6.25 25.54
C LYS A 114 -7.44 -7.14 25.85
N PHE A 115 -6.36 -7.00 25.09
CA PHE A 115 -5.16 -7.84 25.22
C PHE A 115 -4.12 -7.21 26.15
N ARG A 116 -3.07 -7.97 26.52
CA ARG A 116 -1.98 -7.47 27.38
C ARG A 116 -1.31 -6.26 26.71
N PRO A 117 -0.91 -5.19 27.43
CA PRO A 117 -0.23 -4.05 26.81
C PRO A 117 1.23 -4.37 26.44
N PRO A 118 1.87 -3.58 25.54
CA PRO A 118 3.30 -3.68 25.25
C PRO A 118 4.18 -3.47 26.50
N VAL A 119 5.18 -4.33 26.70
CA VAL A 119 6.21 -4.16 27.75
C VAL A 119 7.58 -4.09 27.10
N ARG A 120 8.13 -2.88 26.99
CA ARG A 120 9.43 -2.62 26.36
C ARG A 120 10.53 -2.57 27.43
N SER A 121 11.59 -3.35 27.26
CA SER A 121 12.78 -3.26 28.10
C SER A 121 13.58 -2.00 27.71
N ASN A 122 13.69 -1.05 28.63
CA ASN A 122 14.35 0.22 28.37
C ASN A 122 15.87 0.08 28.65
N PRO A 123 16.77 0.30 27.67
CA PRO A 123 18.22 0.16 27.89
C PRO A 123 18.76 1.11 28.97
N SER A 124 18.03 2.18 29.26
CA SER A 124 18.43 3.26 30.18
C SER A 124 17.93 3.08 31.63
N SER A 125 17.28 1.97 31.98
CA SER A 125 16.73 1.77 33.34
C SER A 125 17.26 0.52 34.04
N ARG A 126 18.59 0.45 34.27
CA ARG A 126 19.14 -0.21 35.46
C ARG A 126 18.87 0.66 36.70
N GLY A 127 17.58 0.79 37.04
CA GLY A 127 17.09 1.47 38.23
C GLY A 127 16.46 0.45 39.18
N ALA A 128 16.84 0.49 40.47
CA ALA A 128 16.43 -0.47 41.49
C ALA A 128 14.89 -0.61 41.60
N PRO A 129 14.37 -1.79 42.01
CA PRO A 129 12.94 -2.02 42.11
C PRO A 129 12.35 -1.13 43.22
N LYS A 130 11.44 -0.23 42.84
CA LYS A 130 10.59 0.47 43.83
C LYS A 130 9.37 -0.39 44.12
N SER A 131 9.42 -1.12 45.24
CA SER A 131 8.22 -1.63 45.88
C SER A 131 7.29 -0.48 46.26
N SER A 132 5.99 -0.71 46.13
CA SER A 132 4.95 0.19 46.61
C SER A 132 4.86 0.16 48.14
N SER A 133 4.69 1.31 48.80
CA SER A 133 3.67 1.57 49.84
C SER A 133 3.92 2.84 50.68
N LEU A 134 2.85 3.66 50.78
CA LEU A 134 2.44 4.50 51.93
C LEU A 134 3.24 5.78 52.33
N LEU A 135 2.58 6.92 52.03
CA LEU A 135 2.29 8.09 52.89
C LEU A 135 3.29 8.52 54.00
N THR A 136 3.76 9.77 53.93
CA THR A 136 3.51 10.80 54.97
C THR A 136 3.80 12.22 54.45
N GLN A 137 3.29 13.21 55.20
CA GLN A 137 3.10 14.64 54.87
C GLN A 137 4.37 15.51 54.69
N ASP A 138 4.11 16.69 54.13
CA ASP A 138 4.83 17.97 54.17
C ASP A 138 5.94 18.15 55.22
N LEU A 139 7.01 18.86 54.82
CA LEU A 139 7.28 20.21 55.34
C LEU A 139 8.23 20.99 54.41
N SER A 140 8.03 22.30 54.34
CA SER A 140 8.80 23.27 53.55
C SER A 140 10.16 23.65 54.17
N SER A 141 11.15 24.00 53.34
CA SER A 141 12.02 25.19 53.52
C SER A 141 12.93 25.42 52.31
N GLU A 142 13.31 26.69 52.13
CA GLU A 142 14.10 27.26 51.04
C GLU A 142 15.62 27.15 51.33
N ASP A 143 16.49 27.15 50.31
CA ASP A 143 17.53 28.17 50.10
C ASP A 143 18.25 27.98 48.74
N SER A 144 19.18 28.88 48.39
CA SER A 144 19.54 29.25 47.02
C SER A 144 21.06 29.26 46.75
N SER A 145 21.39 29.20 45.45
CA SER A 145 22.55 29.85 44.78
C SER A 145 24.00 29.37 44.99
N ASP A 146 24.76 29.46 43.87
CA ASP A 146 26.21 29.75 43.75
C ASP A 146 27.25 28.64 44.11
N LEU A 147 28.43 28.51 43.46
CA LEU A 147 29.06 29.25 42.35
C LEU A 147 30.06 28.36 41.54
N PHE A 148 30.69 28.93 40.50
CA PHE A 148 31.60 28.32 39.51
C PHE A 148 32.93 27.71 40.03
N GLY A 149 33.50 26.78 39.24
CA GLY A 149 34.91 26.34 39.34
C GLY A 149 35.44 25.76 38.02
N PHE A 150 36.56 26.27 37.51
CA PHE A 150 37.07 26.02 36.15
C PHE A 150 38.31 25.10 36.12
N SER A 151 38.27 24.09 35.25
CA SER A 151 39.36 23.42 34.49
C SER A 151 40.82 23.46 34.97
N THR A 152 41.41 22.28 35.22
CA THR A 152 42.84 21.99 34.90
C THR A 152 43.11 20.48 34.67
N PHE A 153 43.67 20.14 33.51
CA PHE A 153 44.52 18.96 33.21
C PHE A 153 45.95 19.49 32.94
N PRO A 154 47.07 18.71 32.97
CA PRO A 154 47.24 17.28 32.64
C PRO A 154 47.94 16.50 33.80
N ASP A 155 48.73 15.42 33.71
CA ASP A 155 49.41 14.71 32.59
C ASP A 155 49.71 13.21 32.90
N SER A 156 50.68 12.63 32.18
CA SER A 156 50.97 11.21 31.93
C SER A 156 52.00 10.53 32.86
N ALA A 157 51.90 9.20 33.03
CA ALA A 157 53.06 8.27 33.17
C ALA A 157 52.69 6.77 33.02
N GLU A 158 53.08 6.17 31.88
CA GLU A 158 53.57 4.80 31.54
C GLU A 158 53.26 3.50 32.37
N PRO A 159 53.33 2.29 31.74
CA PRO A 159 52.79 1.02 32.26
C PRO A 159 53.81 -0.01 32.82
N ALA A 160 53.31 -1.11 33.40
CA ALA A 160 54.08 -2.27 33.88
C ALA A 160 53.39 -3.64 33.54
N PRO A 161 54.10 -4.80 33.54
CA PRO A 161 53.80 -5.90 32.60
C PRO A 161 53.11 -7.19 33.14
N PHE A 162 52.68 -8.02 32.18
CA PHE A 162 52.14 -9.41 32.26
C PHE A 162 52.99 -10.41 33.09
N PRO A 163 52.39 -11.47 33.69
CA PRO A 163 51.92 -12.70 33.01
C PRO A 163 50.53 -13.19 33.49
N GLY A 164 49.89 -14.23 32.92
CA GLY A 164 50.30 -15.19 31.89
C GLY A 164 49.08 -15.91 31.28
N LEU A 165 49.33 -16.82 30.32
CA LEU A 165 48.30 -17.49 29.54
C LEU A 165 47.75 -18.74 30.27
N GLU A 166 46.44 -18.79 30.48
CA GLU A 166 45.68 -20.02 30.68
C GLU A 166 44.61 -20.13 29.59
N GLU A 167 44.26 -21.36 29.22
CA GLU A 167 43.68 -21.71 27.92
C GLU A 167 42.22 -21.27 27.79
N GLN A 168 41.87 -20.65 26.65
CA GLN A 168 40.48 -20.35 26.30
C GLN A 168 39.76 -21.64 25.88
N ASP A 169 39.03 -22.24 26.82
CA ASP A 169 38.02 -23.25 26.50
C ASP A 169 36.80 -22.59 25.81
N GLU A 170 36.47 -23.03 24.61
CA GLU A 170 35.34 -22.52 23.81
C GLU A 170 33.98 -23.07 24.34
N SER A 171 33.62 -22.70 25.58
CA SER A 171 32.36 -23.13 26.20
C SER A 171 31.50 -21.98 26.78
N SER A 172 31.99 -20.73 26.72
CA SER A 172 31.35 -19.57 27.36
C SER A 172 30.34 -18.78 26.51
N SER A 173 29.95 -19.27 25.32
CA SER A 173 28.98 -18.60 24.43
C SER A 173 27.50 -18.83 24.79
N MET A 174 27.20 -19.70 25.76
CA MET A 174 25.84 -20.21 26.03
C MET A 174 25.16 -19.68 27.30
N ASN A 175 25.77 -18.74 28.04
CA ASN A 175 25.30 -18.35 29.39
C ASN A 175 25.29 -16.83 29.69
N LEU A 176 25.10 -15.97 28.69
CA LEU A 176 24.78 -14.55 28.94
C LEU A 176 23.29 -14.25 28.70
N GLU A 177 22.64 -13.83 29.80
CA GLU A 177 21.35 -13.13 29.88
C GLU A 177 20.13 -13.86 29.29
N PHE A 178 19.49 -14.68 30.14
CA PHE A 178 18.04 -14.92 30.15
C PHE A 178 17.26 -13.60 30.34
N SER A 179 17.30 -12.74 29.33
CA SER A 179 16.41 -11.58 29.25
C SER A 179 15.01 -12.09 29.00
N GLN A 180 14.10 -11.88 29.96
CA GLN A 180 12.67 -12.12 29.76
C GLN A 180 12.25 -11.45 28.43
N LEU A 181 11.69 -12.24 27.51
CA LEU A 181 11.22 -11.75 26.22
C LEU A 181 9.99 -10.85 26.42
N SER A 182 10.23 -9.60 26.83
CA SER A 182 9.22 -8.72 27.41
C SER A 182 8.06 -8.42 26.45
N MET A 183 8.31 -8.49 25.14
CA MET A 183 7.30 -8.32 24.10
C MET A 183 6.64 -9.62 23.64
N LEU A 184 7.16 -10.80 24.00
CA LEU A 184 6.60 -12.10 23.58
C LEU A 184 5.13 -12.29 24.01
N PRO A 185 4.73 -12.03 25.28
CA PRO A 185 3.32 -12.16 25.68
C PRO A 185 2.39 -11.26 24.85
N HIS A 186 2.84 -10.04 24.57
CA HIS A 186 2.06 -9.04 23.86
C HIS A 186 1.96 -9.34 22.34
N LEU A 187 3.06 -9.75 21.70
CA LEU A 187 3.02 -10.10 20.28
C LEU A 187 2.32 -11.44 20.05
N ALA A 188 2.39 -12.39 21.00
CA ALA A 188 1.55 -13.59 20.95
C ALA A 188 0.04 -13.25 20.98
N ASP A 189 -0.36 -12.24 21.76
CA ASP A 189 -1.74 -11.73 21.77
C ASP A 189 -2.12 -11.07 20.42
N LEU A 190 -1.25 -10.23 19.87
CA LEU A 190 -1.46 -9.58 18.55
C LEU A 190 -1.59 -10.60 17.41
N VAL A 191 -0.75 -11.65 17.44
CA VAL A 191 -0.83 -12.76 16.49
C VAL A 191 -2.11 -13.56 16.71
N SER A 192 -2.51 -13.84 17.95
CA SER A 192 -3.78 -14.53 18.28
C SER A 192 -5.00 -13.77 17.74
N TYR A 193 -5.07 -12.46 17.98
CA TYR A 193 -6.07 -11.57 17.40
C TYR A 193 -6.07 -11.65 15.86
N SER A 194 -4.89 -11.59 15.24
CA SER A 194 -4.75 -11.64 13.79
C SER A 194 -5.18 -12.98 13.20
N ILE A 195 -4.88 -14.11 13.86
CA ILE A 195 -5.36 -15.45 13.49
C ILE A 195 -6.90 -15.48 13.49
N GLN A 196 -7.57 -14.97 14.54
CA GLN A 196 -9.04 -14.94 14.59
C GLN A 196 -9.64 -14.17 13.41
N LYS A 197 -9.03 -13.04 13.04
CA LYS A 197 -9.41 -12.24 11.87
C LYS A 197 -9.12 -12.95 10.53
N VAL A 198 -8.07 -13.77 10.43
CA VAL A 198 -7.81 -14.63 9.25
C VAL A 198 -8.83 -15.78 9.15
N ILE A 199 -9.16 -16.44 10.26
CA ILE A 199 -10.20 -17.49 10.30
C ILE A 199 -11.56 -16.92 9.85
N GLY A 200 -11.90 -15.71 10.31
CA GLY A 200 -13.11 -15.01 9.87
C GLY A 200 -13.14 -14.74 8.37
N PHE A 201 -11.98 -14.38 7.78
CA PHE A 201 -11.86 -14.13 6.34
C PHE A 201 -11.97 -15.41 5.52
N ALA A 202 -11.22 -16.45 5.90
CA ALA A 202 -11.24 -17.74 5.22
C ALA A 202 -12.67 -18.31 5.15
N LYS A 203 -13.43 -18.23 6.23
CA LYS A 203 -14.85 -18.65 6.29
C LYS A 203 -15.79 -17.88 5.35
N MET A 204 -15.36 -16.76 4.77
CA MET A 204 -16.11 -16.00 3.77
C MET A 204 -15.59 -16.18 2.34
N ILE A 205 -14.47 -16.88 2.11
CA ILE A 205 -13.98 -17.22 0.78
C ILE A 205 -14.95 -18.26 0.15
N PRO A 206 -15.45 -18.03 -1.09
CA PRO A 206 -16.29 -19.00 -1.79
C PRO A 206 -15.62 -20.38 -1.88
N GLY A 207 -16.35 -21.44 -1.54
CA GLY A 207 -15.84 -22.82 -1.53
C GLY A 207 -15.11 -23.25 -0.26
N PHE A 208 -14.63 -22.33 0.59
CA PHE A 208 -13.83 -22.72 1.78
C PHE A 208 -14.64 -23.53 2.79
N ARG A 209 -15.91 -23.17 3.01
CA ARG A 209 -16.79 -23.88 3.96
C ARG A 209 -17.28 -25.22 3.45
N ASP A 210 -17.09 -25.51 2.16
CA ASP A 210 -17.50 -26.75 1.50
C ASP A 210 -16.40 -27.84 1.60
N LEU A 211 -15.19 -27.45 2.03
CA LEU A 211 -14.08 -28.35 2.36
C LEU A 211 -14.32 -29.08 3.68
N SER A 212 -13.62 -30.20 3.91
CA SER A 212 -13.68 -30.89 5.20
C SER A 212 -13.14 -30.01 6.34
N ALA A 213 -13.53 -30.29 7.58
CA ALA A 213 -13.01 -29.56 8.73
C ALA A 213 -11.48 -29.71 8.88
N GLU A 214 -10.95 -30.89 8.52
CA GLU A 214 -9.51 -31.19 8.49
C GLU A 214 -8.79 -30.33 7.44
N ASP A 215 -9.28 -30.29 6.20
CA ASP A 215 -8.73 -29.44 5.14
C ASP A 215 -8.77 -27.95 5.51
N GLN A 216 -9.86 -27.48 6.11
CA GLN A 216 -9.99 -26.10 6.59
C GLN A 216 -8.93 -25.79 7.65
N ILE A 217 -8.67 -26.71 8.59
CA ILE A 217 -7.63 -26.56 9.62
C ILE A 217 -6.24 -26.56 8.99
N VAL A 218 -5.92 -27.53 8.12
CA VAL A 218 -4.61 -27.63 7.44
C VAL A 218 -4.32 -26.37 6.62
N LEU A 219 -5.29 -25.89 5.82
CA LEU A 219 -5.15 -24.65 5.06
C LEU A 219 -4.88 -23.44 5.97
N LEU A 220 -5.56 -23.35 7.13
CA LEU A 220 -5.33 -22.28 8.10
C LEU A 220 -3.95 -22.40 8.76
N LYS A 221 -3.54 -23.59 9.24
CA LYS A 221 -2.21 -23.83 9.82
C LYS A 221 -1.09 -23.44 8.83
N CYS A 222 -1.21 -23.85 7.56
CA CYS A 222 -0.19 -23.60 6.54
C CYS A 222 -0.13 -22.15 6.02
N SER A 223 -1.23 -21.39 6.06
CA SER A 223 -1.31 -20.06 5.42
C SER A 223 -1.51 -18.88 6.37
N ALA A 224 -1.90 -19.10 7.63
CA ALA A 224 -2.27 -18.00 8.53
C ALA A 224 -1.16 -16.95 8.69
N ILE A 225 0.10 -17.37 8.87
CA ILE A 225 1.20 -16.41 9.00
C ILE A 225 1.47 -15.62 7.72
N GLU A 226 1.36 -16.24 6.54
CA GLU A 226 1.54 -15.56 5.25
C GLU A 226 0.46 -14.48 5.04
N VAL A 227 -0.79 -14.80 5.39
CA VAL A 227 -1.91 -13.84 5.35
C VAL A 227 -1.74 -12.74 6.40
N ILE A 228 -1.24 -13.04 7.60
CA ILE A 228 -0.94 -12.03 8.63
C ILE A 228 0.18 -11.08 8.16
N MET A 229 1.25 -11.62 7.58
CA MET A 229 2.36 -10.83 7.02
C MET A 229 1.87 -9.92 5.87
N LEU A 230 1.03 -10.43 4.96
CA LEU A 230 0.35 -9.63 3.93
C LEU A 230 -0.49 -8.49 4.55
N ARG A 231 -1.40 -8.82 5.48
CA ARG A 231 -2.30 -7.84 6.13
C ARG A 231 -1.57 -6.76 6.90
N SER A 232 -0.48 -7.12 7.58
CA SER A 232 0.35 -6.17 8.31
C SER A 232 0.91 -5.05 7.41
N ASN A 233 0.94 -5.23 6.08
CA ASN A 233 1.30 -4.16 5.15
C ASN A 233 0.34 -2.98 5.20
N GLN A 234 -0.91 -3.17 5.66
CA GLN A 234 -1.88 -2.08 5.76
C GLN A 234 -1.53 -1.13 6.91
N SER A 235 -1.09 -1.65 8.06
CA SER A 235 -0.60 -0.87 9.21
C SER A 235 0.88 -0.49 9.15
N PHE A 236 1.67 -1.06 8.23
CA PHE A 236 3.07 -0.69 8.01
C PHE A 236 3.24 0.71 7.38
N THR A 237 4.27 1.44 7.80
CA THR A 237 4.58 2.80 7.34
C THR A 237 6.04 2.93 6.90
N LEU A 238 6.27 3.55 5.73
CA LEU A 238 7.61 3.72 5.14
C LEU A 238 8.47 4.82 5.79
N GLU A 239 7.86 5.69 6.60
CA GLU A 239 8.52 6.83 7.26
C GLU A 239 9.57 6.38 8.28
N ASP A 240 9.22 5.43 9.16
CA ASP A 240 10.08 4.93 10.23
C ASP A 240 10.11 3.38 10.30
N MET A 241 9.68 2.71 9.23
CA MET A 241 9.67 1.24 9.08
C MET A 241 8.98 0.52 10.26
N SER A 242 7.82 1.04 10.66
CA SER A 242 7.04 0.56 11.80
C SER A 242 5.63 0.16 11.40
N TRP A 243 4.96 -0.60 12.28
CA TRP A 243 3.53 -0.93 12.18
C TRP A 243 2.75 -0.14 13.21
N THR A 244 1.65 0.52 12.84
CA THR A 244 0.79 1.28 13.77
C THR A 244 -0.61 0.68 13.81
N CYS A 245 -0.97 0.11 14.97
CA CYS A 245 -2.21 -0.64 15.17
C CYS A 245 -3.18 0.11 16.10
N GLY A 246 -3.76 1.21 15.61
CA GLY A 246 -4.66 2.06 16.40
C GLY A 246 -3.92 3.19 17.13
N SER A 247 -3.79 3.10 18.46
CA SER A 247 -3.15 4.17 19.26
C SER A 247 -1.62 4.19 19.12
N SER A 248 -0.99 5.26 19.62
CA SER A 248 0.46 5.43 19.65
C SER A 248 1.21 4.35 20.42
N ASP A 249 0.54 3.71 21.40
CA ASP A 249 1.16 2.70 22.26
C ASP A 249 1.38 1.39 21.51
N PHE A 250 0.43 1.05 20.62
CA PHE A 250 0.46 -0.10 19.71
C PHE A 250 1.21 0.23 18.40
N LYS A 251 2.37 0.88 18.53
CA LYS A 251 3.30 1.17 17.43
C LYS A 251 4.56 0.31 17.54
N TYR A 252 4.77 -0.59 16.60
CA TYR A 252 5.80 -1.63 16.64
C TYR A 252 6.96 -1.33 15.70
N ARG A 253 8.18 -1.39 16.21
CA ARG A 253 9.45 -1.35 15.48
C ARG A 253 10.09 -2.72 15.47
N VAL A 254 11.08 -2.93 14.61
CA VAL A 254 11.91 -4.15 14.57
C VAL A 254 12.44 -4.52 15.96
N SER A 255 12.87 -3.52 16.76
CA SER A 255 13.36 -3.69 18.14
C SER A 255 12.35 -4.30 19.12
N ASP A 256 11.05 -4.15 18.85
CA ASP A 256 10.00 -4.72 19.70
C ASP A 256 9.77 -6.20 19.36
N VAL A 257 9.97 -6.57 18.09
CA VAL A 257 9.85 -7.96 17.63
C VAL A 257 11.10 -8.77 18.01
N THR A 258 12.29 -8.15 18.06
CA THR A 258 13.48 -8.78 18.67
C THR A 258 13.31 -9.01 20.18
N GLN A 259 12.63 -8.11 20.89
CA GLN A 259 12.25 -8.32 22.31
C GLN A 259 11.20 -9.43 22.53
N ALA A 260 10.62 -9.97 21.46
CA ALA A 260 9.80 -11.19 21.49
C ALA A 260 10.57 -12.45 21.07
N GLY A 261 11.88 -12.36 20.84
CA GLY A 261 12.76 -13.49 20.55
C GLY A 261 12.96 -13.81 19.06
N HIS A 262 12.51 -12.94 18.15
CA HIS A 262 12.76 -13.10 16.72
C HIS A 262 14.11 -12.50 16.29
N SER A 263 14.89 -13.23 15.49
CA SER A 263 16.18 -12.75 14.99
C SER A 263 16.04 -11.90 13.72
N MET A 264 17.12 -11.19 13.36
CA MET A 264 17.19 -10.41 12.13
C MET A 264 17.05 -11.25 10.85
N ASP A 265 17.29 -12.57 10.92
CA ASP A 265 17.12 -13.51 9.79
C ASP A 265 15.67 -13.55 9.29
N LEU A 266 14.69 -13.34 10.20
CA LEU A 266 13.29 -13.17 9.85
C LEU A 266 12.95 -11.70 9.56
N LEU A 267 13.44 -10.79 10.40
CA LEU A 267 12.98 -9.40 10.42
C LEU A 267 13.51 -8.57 9.26
N GLU A 268 14.75 -8.79 8.79
CA GLU A 268 15.27 -8.08 7.62
C GLU A 268 14.54 -8.48 6.33
N PRO A 269 14.34 -9.78 6.01
CA PRO A 269 13.47 -10.18 4.90
C PRO A 269 12.04 -9.69 5.06
N LEU A 270 11.48 -9.67 6.28
CA LEU A 270 10.11 -9.18 6.52
C LEU A 270 9.99 -7.70 6.20
N VAL A 271 10.90 -6.85 6.66
CA VAL A 271 10.90 -5.42 6.32
C VAL A 271 11.13 -5.19 4.83
N LYS A 272 12.04 -5.94 4.18
CA LYS A 272 12.23 -5.91 2.71
C LYS A 272 10.94 -6.29 1.97
N PHE A 273 10.21 -7.29 2.48
CA PHE A 273 8.91 -7.70 1.95
C PHE A 273 7.88 -6.57 2.09
N GLN A 274 7.72 -5.98 3.29
CA GLN A 274 6.76 -4.90 3.53
C GLN A 274 7.04 -3.66 2.65
N VAL A 275 8.30 -3.23 2.57
CA VAL A 275 8.74 -2.12 1.72
C VAL A 275 8.48 -2.44 0.24
N GLY A 276 8.78 -3.67 -0.18
CA GLY A 276 8.52 -4.14 -1.54
C GLY A 276 7.04 -4.12 -1.90
N LEU A 277 6.16 -4.55 -0.98
CA LEU A 277 4.71 -4.62 -1.18
C LEU A 277 4.07 -3.21 -1.22
N LYS A 278 4.47 -2.30 -0.32
CA LYS A 278 4.04 -0.87 -0.40
C LYS A 278 4.41 -0.23 -1.74
N LYS A 279 5.61 -0.52 -2.26
CA LYS A 279 6.10 0.00 -3.55
C LYS A 279 5.33 -0.53 -4.77
N LEU A 280 4.51 -1.57 -4.62
CA LEU A 280 3.60 -2.01 -5.70
C LEU A 280 2.36 -1.12 -5.83
N ASN A 281 2.00 -0.37 -4.77
CA ASN A 281 0.82 0.50 -4.72
C ASN A 281 -0.47 -0.22 -5.20
N LEU A 282 -0.69 -1.42 -4.64
CA LEU A 282 -1.82 -2.28 -4.97
C LEU A 282 -3.16 -1.63 -4.62
N HIS A 283 -4.18 -1.86 -5.44
CA HIS A 283 -5.57 -1.59 -5.04
C HIS A 283 -6.04 -2.59 -3.97
N GLU A 284 -7.13 -2.27 -3.27
CA GLU A 284 -7.69 -3.15 -2.23
C GLU A 284 -8.09 -4.51 -2.82
N GLU A 285 -8.66 -4.52 -4.02
CA GLU A 285 -9.02 -5.73 -4.77
C GLU A 285 -7.81 -6.62 -5.05
N GLU A 286 -6.68 -6.01 -5.43
CA GLU A 286 -5.44 -6.73 -5.72
C GLU A 286 -4.83 -7.32 -4.44
N HIS A 287 -4.98 -6.62 -3.32
CA HIS A 287 -4.55 -7.09 -2.00
C HIS A 287 -5.41 -8.27 -1.50
N VAL A 288 -6.75 -8.19 -1.62
CA VAL A 288 -7.64 -9.29 -1.19
C VAL A 288 -7.56 -10.50 -2.11
N LEU A 289 -7.37 -10.28 -3.42
CA LEU A 289 -7.07 -11.36 -4.36
C LEU A 289 -5.75 -12.03 -3.99
N LEU A 290 -4.67 -11.26 -3.76
CA LEU A 290 -3.35 -11.77 -3.35
C LEU A 290 -3.41 -12.62 -2.08
N MET A 291 -4.18 -12.20 -1.06
CA MET A 291 -4.42 -12.98 0.17
C MET A 291 -5.21 -14.27 -0.07
N ALA A 292 -6.12 -14.28 -1.04
CA ALA A 292 -7.00 -15.42 -1.33
C ALA A 292 -6.48 -16.32 -2.45
N LEU A 293 -5.29 -16.07 -3.02
CA LEU A 293 -4.84 -16.68 -4.28
C LEU A 293 -4.81 -18.21 -4.25
N GLN A 294 -5.85 -18.79 -4.82
CA GLN A 294 -5.89 -20.15 -5.37
C GLN A 294 -5.60 -20.10 -6.87
N GLU A 295 -5.28 -21.24 -7.49
CA GLU A 295 -5.00 -21.33 -8.94
C GLU A 295 -6.09 -20.68 -9.80
N ARG A 296 -7.38 -20.90 -9.46
CA ARG A 296 -8.54 -20.28 -10.12
C ARG A 296 -8.64 -18.76 -9.95
N LEU A 297 -8.13 -18.21 -8.84
CA LEU A 297 -8.14 -16.77 -8.57
C LEU A 297 -6.96 -16.04 -9.23
N SER A 298 -5.94 -16.78 -9.70
CA SER A 298 -4.82 -16.23 -10.45
C SER A 298 -5.26 -15.59 -11.78
N GLU A 299 -6.23 -16.19 -12.47
CA GLU A 299 -6.83 -15.65 -13.69
C GLU A 299 -7.67 -14.40 -13.40
N VAL A 300 -8.42 -14.39 -12.30
CA VAL A 300 -9.21 -13.23 -11.84
C VAL A 300 -8.30 -12.04 -11.56
N LEU A 301 -7.18 -12.26 -10.86
CA LEU A 301 -6.19 -11.22 -10.60
C LEU A 301 -5.52 -10.70 -11.88
N GLN A 302 -5.16 -11.59 -12.81
CA GLN A 302 -4.63 -11.16 -14.12
C GLN A 302 -5.66 -10.35 -14.92
N SER A 303 -6.93 -10.76 -14.93
CA SER A 303 -8.02 -10.00 -15.57
C SER A 303 -8.22 -8.64 -14.93
N TYR A 304 -8.20 -8.55 -13.59
CA TYR A 304 -8.32 -7.27 -12.86
C TYR A 304 -7.15 -6.33 -13.19
N ILE A 305 -5.91 -6.81 -13.10
CA ILE A 305 -4.70 -6.03 -13.43
C ILE A 305 -4.78 -5.50 -14.86
N ARG A 306 -5.17 -6.33 -15.83
CA ARG A 306 -5.29 -5.92 -17.24
C ARG A 306 -6.41 -4.88 -17.44
N ALA A 307 -7.53 -5.02 -16.74
CA ALA A 307 -8.70 -4.14 -16.84
C ALA A 307 -8.50 -2.77 -16.13
N ARG A 308 -7.72 -2.72 -15.05
CA ARG A 308 -7.57 -1.52 -14.20
C ARG A 308 -6.22 -0.82 -14.35
N HIS A 309 -5.13 -1.53 -14.65
CA HIS A 309 -3.81 -0.93 -14.88
C HIS A 309 -3.48 -0.91 -16.38
N PRO A 310 -3.60 0.23 -17.08
CA PRO A 310 -3.15 0.32 -18.47
C PRO A 310 -1.62 0.13 -18.59
N PRO A 311 -1.11 -0.35 -19.75
CA PRO A 311 0.33 -0.44 -19.98
C PRO A 311 1.02 0.92 -19.84
N PRO A 312 2.24 0.98 -19.27
CA PRO A 312 3.11 -0.14 -18.92
C PRO A 312 2.85 -0.79 -17.54
N GLY A 313 2.00 -0.21 -16.69
CA GLY A 313 1.84 -0.61 -15.28
C GLY A 313 1.51 -2.09 -15.08
N SER A 314 0.54 -2.61 -15.84
CA SER A 314 0.13 -4.02 -15.78
C SER A 314 1.18 -5.03 -16.23
N ARG A 315 2.15 -4.66 -17.08
CA ARG A 315 3.01 -5.64 -17.79
C ARG A 315 3.81 -6.54 -16.86
N LEU A 316 4.24 -6.02 -15.71
CA LEU A 316 5.04 -6.76 -14.72
C LEU A 316 4.39 -6.81 -13.33
N LEU A 317 3.22 -6.21 -13.12
CA LEU A 317 2.60 -6.15 -11.80
C LEU A 317 2.24 -7.54 -11.28
N TYR A 318 1.57 -8.36 -12.10
CA TYR A 318 1.24 -9.75 -11.75
C TYR A 318 2.48 -10.57 -11.39
N ALA A 319 3.54 -10.53 -12.21
CA ALA A 319 4.78 -11.25 -11.94
C ALA A 319 5.45 -10.79 -10.62
N LYS A 320 5.42 -9.48 -10.31
CA LYS A 320 5.91 -8.95 -9.03
C LYS A 320 5.06 -9.39 -7.84
N MET A 321 3.74 -9.53 -8.01
CA MET A 321 2.85 -10.04 -6.97
C MET A 321 3.08 -11.54 -6.72
N ILE A 322 3.28 -12.35 -7.76
CA ILE A 322 3.65 -13.76 -7.60
C ILE A 322 5.04 -13.91 -6.94
N GLN A 323 6.00 -13.05 -7.28
CA GLN A 323 7.30 -13.01 -6.56
C GLN A 323 7.10 -12.71 -5.07
N LYS A 324 6.15 -11.83 -4.68
CA LYS A 324 5.84 -11.59 -3.27
C LYS A 324 5.28 -12.83 -2.55
N LEU A 325 4.60 -13.74 -3.23
CA LEU A 325 4.20 -15.03 -2.66
C LEU A 325 5.39 -15.97 -2.46
N ALA A 326 6.37 -15.96 -3.37
CA ALA A 326 7.60 -16.73 -3.19
C ALA A 326 8.40 -16.20 -1.98
N ASP A 327 8.51 -14.87 -1.84
CA ASP A 327 9.14 -14.23 -0.67
C ASP A 327 8.42 -14.64 0.65
N LEU A 328 7.08 -14.79 0.64
CA LEU A 328 6.30 -15.24 1.79
C LEU A 328 6.57 -16.70 2.18
N ARG A 329 6.87 -17.60 1.24
CA ARG A 329 7.22 -19.00 1.57
C ARG A 329 8.50 -19.05 2.40
N SER A 330 9.54 -18.34 1.98
CA SER A 330 10.79 -18.25 2.76
C SER A 330 10.59 -17.56 4.12
N LEU A 331 9.72 -16.54 4.20
CA LEU A 331 9.34 -15.93 5.49
C LEU A 331 8.58 -16.89 6.41
N ASN A 332 7.70 -17.74 5.86
CA ASN A 332 6.95 -18.73 6.61
C ASN A 332 7.86 -19.84 7.15
N GLU A 333 8.78 -20.35 6.32
CA GLU A 333 9.81 -21.32 6.73
C GLU A 333 10.67 -20.78 7.89
N GLU A 334 11.16 -19.55 7.76
CA GLU A 334 12.01 -18.92 8.77
C GLU A 334 11.23 -18.54 10.04
N HIS A 335 10.00 -18.05 9.91
CA HIS A 335 9.08 -17.86 11.06
C HIS A 335 8.85 -19.18 11.79
N SER A 336 8.55 -20.26 11.06
CA SER A 336 8.29 -21.59 11.63
C SER A 336 9.53 -22.16 12.32
N ARG A 337 10.73 -21.89 11.80
CA ARG A 337 12.01 -22.24 12.45
C ARG A 337 12.18 -21.52 13.78
N GLN A 338 12.03 -20.20 13.81
CA GLN A 338 12.19 -19.40 15.04
C GLN A 338 11.10 -19.68 16.06
N TYR A 339 9.85 -19.78 15.61
CA TYR A 339 8.71 -20.14 16.44
C TYR A 339 8.93 -21.48 17.14
N ARG A 340 9.46 -22.49 16.43
CA ARG A 340 9.80 -23.79 17.00
C ARG A 340 10.82 -23.67 18.13
N CYS A 341 11.88 -22.87 17.94
CA CYS A 341 12.87 -22.60 19.00
C CYS A 341 12.23 -21.96 20.24
N LEU A 342 11.33 -20.99 20.06
CA LEU A 342 10.60 -20.34 21.16
C LEU A 342 9.63 -21.31 21.86
N SER A 343 8.85 -22.09 21.11
CA SER A 343 7.82 -22.97 21.67
C SER A 343 8.36 -24.19 22.40
N PHE A 344 9.61 -24.61 22.12
CA PHE A 344 10.28 -25.70 22.84
C PHE A 344 10.82 -25.29 24.22
N GLN A 345 11.02 -23.99 24.47
CA GLN A 345 11.44 -23.47 25.77
C GLN A 345 10.21 -23.30 26.68
N PRO A 346 10.07 -24.05 27.81
CA PRO A 346 8.85 -24.06 28.62
C PRO A 346 8.42 -22.65 29.08
N GLU A 347 9.38 -21.84 29.55
CA GLU A 347 9.17 -20.47 30.01
C GLU A 347 8.63 -19.53 28.92
N HIS A 348 8.95 -19.77 27.65
CA HIS A 348 8.46 -19.00 26.51
C HIS A 348 7.15 -19.57 25.96
N SER A 349 7.02 -20.89 25.92
CA SER A 349 5.81 -21.62 25.53
C SER A 349 4.60 -21.21 26.40
N MET A 350 4.81 -21.04 27.72
CA MET A 350 3.79 -20.57 28.66
C MET A 350 3.35 -19.10 28.44
N GLN A 351 4.08 -18.31 27.64
CA GLN A 351 3.71 -16.92 27.32
C GLN A 351 2.86 -16.81 26.04
N LEU A 352 2.96 -17.83 25.16
CA LEU A 352 2.16 -17.96 23.94
C LEU A 352 0.67 -18.18 24.27
N THR A 353 -0.20 -17.75 23.37
CA THR A 353 -1.64 -18.02 23.52
C THR A 353 -1.98 -19.44 23.02
N PRO A 354 -3.02 -20.11 23.57
CA PRO A 354 -3.42 -21.44 23.10
C PRO A 354 -3.70 -21.50 21.59
N LEU A 355 -4.29 -20.45 21.00
CA LEU A 355 -4.57 -20.38 19.57
C LEU A 355 -3.29 -20.26 18.71
N VAL A 356 -2.25 -19.60 19.22
CA VAL A 356 -0.93 -19.55 18.56
C VAL A 356 -0.27 -20.93 18.61
N LEU A 357 -0.34 -21.61 19.76
CA LEU A 357 0.12 -22.99 19.93
C LEU A 357 -0.64 -23.98 19.03
N GLU A 358 -1.96 -23.83 18.88
CA GLU A 358 -2.80 -24.70 18.04
C GLU A 358 -2.51 -24.52 16.53
N VAL A 359 -2.31 -23.28 16.07
CA VAL A 359 -2.18 -22.96 14.64
C VAL A 359 -0.75 -23.10 14.12
N PHE A 360 0.27 -22.77 14.93
CA PHE A 360 1.68 -22.86 14.53
C PHE A 360 2.46 -23.97 15.22
N GLY A 361 1.91 -24.58 16.29
CA GLY A 361 2.46 -25.81 16.83
C GLY A 361 2.27 -26.97 15.86
N ASN A 362 3.33 -27.77 15.68
CA ASN A 362 3.19 -29.06 15.05
C ASN A 362 2.30 -29.97 15.91
N GLU A 363 1.50 -30.82 15.28
CA GLU A 363 1.06 -32.04 15.94
C GLU A 363 2.30 -32.90 16.18
N ILE A 364 2.70 -33.02 17.44
CA ILE A 364 3.70 -33.98 17.87
C ILE A 364 3.00 -35.34 17.88
N SER A 365 3.38 -36.20 16.94
CA SER A 365 3.03 -37.62 16.87
C SER A 365 4.18 -38.39 16.26
#